data_AF-A0A2G9NWT4-F1
#
_entry.id   AF-A0A2G9NWT4-F1
#
_cell.length_a   1.000
_cell.length_b   1.000
_cell.length_c   1.000
_cell.angle_alpha   90.00
_cell.angle_beta   90.00
_cell.angle_gamma   90.00
#
_symmetry.space_group_name_H-M   'P 1'
#
loop_
_entity.id
_entity.type
_entity.pdbx_description
1 polymer ?
#
loop_
_entity_poly.entity_id
_entity_poly.type
_entity_poly.pdbx_seq_one_letter_code
_entity_poly.pdbx_strand_id
1 'polypeptide(L)'
;MKKNIAFIGVFILVVLLSSFLVSAVTGKIGNGRMVLNMEVGDSIERYVNVINDNNEPVNITIFVTGDLKDDFNLEETNFILEPNTEKKVYFSYKAKESGTYETKI
;
A
#
# COMPACT_ATOMS: atom_id res chain seq x y z
N MET A 1 26.41 36.16 32.30
CA MET A 1 26.47 34.67 32.25
C MET A 1 25.11 33.99 32.35
N LYS A 2 24.25 34.26 33.34
CA LYS A 2 22.94 33.56 33.50
C LYS A 2 22.00 33.65 32.28
N LYS A 3 21.96 34.79 31.58
CA LYS A 3 21.13 34.99 30.37
C LYS A 3 21.54 34.08 29.20
N ASN A 4 22.83 33.82 29.02
CA ASN A 4 23.33 32.98 27.92
C ASN A 4 23.04 31.50 28.17
N ILE A 5 23.08 31.07 29.43
CA ILE A 5 22.73 29.69 29.85
C ILE A 5 21.24 29.43 29.62
N ALA A 6 20.38 30.39 29.98
CA ALA A 6 18.95 30.29 29.71
C ALA A 6 18.65 30.21 28.20
N PHE A 7 19.37 30.98 27.38
CA PHE A 7 19.21 30.97 25.93
C PHE A 7 19.63 29.63 25.31
N ILE A 8 20.76 29.05 25.77
CA ILE A 8 21.22 27.73 25.35
C ILE A 8 20.21 26.65 25.77
N GLY A 9 19.66 26.73 26.98
CA GLY A 9 18.64 25.80 27.44
C GLY A 9 17.36 25.83 26.60
N VAL A 10 16.87 27.02 26.25
CA VAL A 10 15.72 27.18 25.37
C VAL A 10 16.02 26.66 23.96
N PHE A 11 17.22 26.93 23.43
CA PHE A 11 17.63 26.43 22.12
C PHE A 11 17.66 24.90 22.07
N ILE A 12 18.24 24.25 23.08
CA ILE A 12 18.25 22.77 23.19
C ILE A 12 16.83 22.21 23.29
N LEU A 13 15.95 22.86 24.06
CA LEU A 13 14.55 22.45 24.18
C LEU A 13 13.81 22.51 22.84
N VAL A 14 14.00 23.59 22.07
CA VAL A 14 13.39 23.74 20.74
C VAL A 14 13.90 22.67 19.77
N VAL A 15 15.20 22.37 19.79
CA VAL A 15 15.79 21.31 18.96
C VAL A 15 15.21 19.93 19.34
N LEU A 16 15.06 19.63 20.63
CA LEU A 16 14.44 18.37 21.09
C LEU A 16 12.95 18.26 20.74
N LEU A 17 12.21 19.37 20.73
CA LEU A 17 10.81 19.36 20.31
C LEU A 17 10.65 19.19 18.78
N SER A 18 11.66 19.57 17.99
CA SER A 18 11.61 19.43 16.54
C SER A 18 11.78 17.98 16.04
N SER A 19 12.36 17.08 16.83
CA SER A 19 12.57 15.67 16.43
C SER A 19 11.32 14.79 16.45
N PHE A 20 10.16 15.29 16.88
CA PHE A 20 8.91 14.51 16.93
C PHE A 20 8.10 14.50 15.63
N LEU A 21 8.53 15.24 14.60
CA LEU A 21 7.81 15.36 13.32
C LEU A 21 8.27 14.35 12.26
N VAL A 22 8.45 13.09 12.66
CA VAL A 22 8.69 12.01 11.70
C VAL A 22 7.34 11.45 11.27
N SER A 23 6.86 11.84 10.09
CA SER A 23 5.70 11.21 9.44
C SER A 23 6.13 9.95 8.71
N ALA A 24 5.50 8.82 9.02
CA ALA A 24 5.69 7.57 8.29
C ALA A 24 4.56 7.41 7.27
N VAL A 25 4.91 7.33 5.99
CA VAL A 25 3.94 6.96 4.94
C VAL A 25 3.77 5.44 4.98
N THR A 26 2.58 4.99 5.37
CA THR A 26 2.21 3.56 5.44
C THR A 26 1.18 3.25 4.38
N GLY A 27 1.44 2.23 3.55
CA GLY A 27 0.41 1.67 2.66
C GLY A 27 -0.17 0.40 3.27
N LYS A 28 -1.50 0.27 3.30
CA LYS A 28 -2.16 -0.95 3.79
C LYS A 28 -3.01 -1.60 2.70
N ILE A 29 -2.92 -2.93 2.61
CA ILE A 29 -3.80 -3.77 1.77
C ILE A 29 -4.66 -4.61 2.70
N GLY A 30 -5.99 -4.51 2.56
CA GLY A 30 -6.96 -5.23 3.41
C GLY A 30 -6.97 -6.75 3.18
N ASN A 31 -6.60 -7.20 1.98
CA ASN A 31 -6.56 -8.62 1.60
C ASN A 31 -5.10 -9.09 1.46
N GLY A 32 -4.43 -9.42 2.57
CA GLY A 32 -3.00 -9.77 2.55
C GLY A 32 -2.66 -11.11 1.90
N ARG A 33 -3.62 -12.03 1.74
CA ARG A 33 -3.44 -13.32 1.05
C ARG A 33 -4.77 -13.87 0.53
N MET A 34 -4.77 -14.37 -0.70
CA MET A 34 -5.90 -15.07 -1.30
C MET A 34 -5.47 -16.47 -1.77
N VAL A 35 -6.31 -17.49 -1.55
CA VAL A 35 -6.10 -18.84 -2.09
C VAL A 35 -7.28 -19.16 -2.97
N LEU A 36 -7.00 -19.48 -4.24
CA LEU A 36 -8.00 -19.73 -5.27
C LEU A 36 -7.88 -21.17 -5.73
N ASN A 37 -8.96 -21.95 -5.55
CA ASN A 37 -9.07 -23.29 -6.12
C ASN A 37 -9.99 -23.17 -7.34
N MET A 38 -9.42 -23.33 -8.54
CA MET A 38 -10.08 -23.14 -9.82
C MET A 38 -9.83 -24.34 -10.73
N GLU A 39 -10.82 -24.71 -11.53
CA GLU A 39 -10.66 -25.68 -12.60
C GLU A 39 -10.17 -24.99 -13.88
N VAL A 40 -9.52 -25.75 -14.77
CA VAL A 40 -9.09 -25.20 -16.07
C VAL A 40 -10.31 -24.76 -16.88
N GLY A 41 -10.28 -23.51 -17.33
CA GLY A 41 -11.40 -22.86 -18.01
C GLY A 41 -12.18 -21.88 -17.13
N ASP A 42 -12.09 -22.00 -15.80
CA ASP A 42 -12.76 -21.09 -14.87
C ASP A 42 -12.24 -19.67 -15.01
N SER A 43 -13.13 -18.71 -14.82
CA SER A 43 -12.80 -17.28 -14.77
C SER A 43 -13.24 -16.70 -13.43
N ILE A 44 -12.40 -15.83 -12.86
CA ILE A 44 -12.70 -15.11 -11.64
C ILE A 44 -12.59 -13.61 -11.86
N GLU A 45 -13.38 -12.89 -11.06
CA GLU A 45 -13.27 -11.46 -10.86
C GLU A 45 -13.27 -11.21 -9.35
N ARG A 46 -12.22 -10.56 -8.87
CA ARG A 46 -11.97 -10.31 -7.45
C ARG A 46 -11.36 -8.92 -7.29
N TYR A 47 -11.13 -8.50 -6.06
CA TYR A 47 -10.52 -7.20 -5.78
C TYR A 47 -9.56 -7.27 -4.60
N VAL A 48 -8.60 -6.34 -4.60
CA VAL A 48 -7.81 -5.98 -3.42
C VAL A 48 -8.33 -4.64 -2.88
N ASN A 49 -8.50 -4.53 -1.56
CA ASN A 49 -8.87 -3.28 -0.93
C ASN A 49 -7.59 -2.54 -0.53
N VAL A 50 -7.36 -1.37 -1.13
CA VAL A 50 -6.20 -0.50 -0.86
C VAL A 50 -6.65 0.61 0.07
N ILE A 51 -5.94 0.81 1.17
CA ILE A 51 -6.31 1.73 2.24
C ILE A 51 -5.19 2.75 2.42
N ASN A 52 -5.55 4.04 2.34
CA ASN A 52 -4.68 5.12 2.77
C ASN A 52 -5.07 5.53 4.19
N ASP A 53 -4.33 5.06 5.19
CA ASP A 53 -4.47 5.46 6.59
C ASP A 53 -3.51 6.59 7.00
N ASN A 54 -2.90 7.26 6.02
CA ASN A 54 -2.08 8.44 6.25
C ASN A 54 -2.95 9.70 6.33
N ASN A 55 -2.36 10.76 6.87
CA ASN A 55 -2.97 12.09 6.94
C ASN A 55 -2.74 12.92 5.67
N GLU A 56 -2.11 12.34 4.63
CA GLU A 56 -1.78 12.98 3.37
C GLU A 56 -2.20 12.10 2.18
N PRO A 57 -2.51 12.69 1.00
CA PRO A 57 -2.78 11.92 -0.20
C PRO A 57 -1.55 11.10 -0.63
N VAL A 58 -1.78 9.88 -1.12
CA VAL A 58 -0.70 8.99 -1.59
C VAL A 58 -0.91 8.58 -3.04
N ASN A 59 0.18 8.56 -3.81
CA ASN A 59 0.19 7.96 -5.15
C ASN A 59 0.36 6.45 -5.02
N ILE A 60 -0.63 5.70 -5.49
CA ILE A 60 -0.63 4.25 -5.50
C ILE A 60 -0.30 3.76 -6.90
N THR A 61 0.68 2.87 -6.98
CA THR A 61 0.99 2.07 -8.17
C THR A 61 0.88 0.59 -7.83
N ILE A 62 0.11 -0.17 -8.64
CA ILE A 62 -0.13 -1.60 -8.46
C ILE A 62 0.34 -2.34 -9.71
N PHE A 63 1.02 -3.46 -9.50
CA PHE A 63 1.54 -4.30 -10.58
C PHE A 63 1.57 -5.75 -10.13
N VAL A 64 1.42 -6.67 -11.08
CA VAL A 64 1.43 -8.11 -10.80
C VAL A 64 2.84 -8.68 -10.99
N THR A 65 3.25 -9.58 -10.10
CA THR A 65 4.51 -10.32 -10.19
C THR A 65 4.30 -11.80 -9.85
N GLY A 66 5.21 -12.68 -10.30
CA GLY A 66 5.14 -14.12 -10.07
C GLY A 66 4.76 -14.89 -11.32
N ASP A 67 4.28 -16.13 -11.13
CA ASP A 67 4.15 -17.12 -12.19
C ASP A 67 3.11 -16.72 -13.26
N LEU A 68 2.02 -16.09 -12.84
CA LEU A 68 0.86 -15.77 -13.69
C LEU A 68 0.76 -14.28 -14.02
N LYS A 69 1.84 -13.51 -13.87
CA LYS A 69 1.82 -12.05 -13.99
C LYS A 69 1.19 -11.52 -15.29
N ASP A 70 1.39 -12.23 -16.40
CA ASP A 70 0.94 -11.82 -17.73
C ASP A 70 -0.51 -12.29 -18.02
N ASP A 71 -1.08 -13.11 -17.13
CA ASP A 71 -2.43 -13.66 -17.25
C ASP A 71 -3.47 -12.94 -16.40
N PHE A 72 -3.03 -12.12 -15.44
CA PHE A 72 -3.90 -11.29 -14.62
C PHE A 72 -4.16 -9.95 -15.32
N ASN A 73 -5.43 -9.54 -15.33
CA ASN A 73 -5.83 -8.22 -15.78
C ASN A 73 -6.19 -7.34 -14.58
N LEU A 74 -5.54 -6.18 -14.45
CA LEU A 74 -5.86 -5.15 -13.45
C LEU A 74 -6.64 -4.03 -14.12
N GLU A 75 -7.79 -3.63 -13.56
CA GLU A 75 -8.59 -2.54 -14.12
C GLU A 75 -7.91 -1.17 -14.00
N GLU A 76 -7.18 -0.95 -12.91
CA GLU A 76 -6.53 0.32 -12.63
C GLU A 76 -5.21 0.08 -11.89
N THR A 77 -4.14 0.68 -12.40
CA THR A 77 -2.77 0.45 -11.91
C THR A 77 -2.16 1.68 -11.25
N ASN A 78 -2.69 2.88 -11.50
CA ASN A 78 -2.14 4.14 -10.99
C ASN A 78 -3.26 5.10 -10.59
N PHE A 79 -3.28 5.52 -9.34
CA PHE A 79 -4.27 6.46 -8.82
C PHE A 79 -3.79 7.19 -7.57
N ILE A 80 -4.45 8.29 -7.25
CA ILE A 80 -4.26 9.02 -5.99
C ILE A 80 -5.34 8.56 -5.02
N LEU A 81 -4.95 8.24 -3.79
CA LEU A 81 -5.86 7.89 -2.71
C LEU A 81 -5.80 8.96 -1.62
N GLU A 82 -6.94 9.60 -1.36
CA GLU A 82 -7.07 10.69 -0.39
C GLU A 82 -6.87 10.19 1.06
N PRO A 83 -6.52 11.08 2.01
CA PRO A 83 -6.32 10.72 3.41
C PRO A 83 -7.53 9.98 4.00
N ASN A 84 -7.27 8.91 4.74
CA ASN A 84 -8.29 8.10 5.43
C ASN A 84 -9.38 7.52 4.50
N THR A 85 -9.04 7.24 3.23
CA THR A 85 -9.95 6.63 2.26
C THR A 85 -9.47 5.25 1.82
N GLU A 86 -10.39 4.47 1.26
CA GLU A 86 -10.12 3.15 0.69
C GLU A 86 -10.65 3.05 -0.74
N LYS A 87 -10.00 2.19 -1.53
CA LYS A 87 -10.38 1.91 -2.92
C LYS A 87 -10.23 0.43 -3.21
N LYS A 88 -11.26 -0.13 -3.85
CA LYS A 88 -11.23 -1.48 -4.40
C LYS A 88 -10.59 -1.45 -5.78
N VAL A 89 -9.55 -2.26 -5.97
CA VAL A 89 -8.92 -2.46 -7.27
C VAL A 89 -9.26 -3.86 -7.73
N TYR A 90 -10.03 -3.92 -8.81
CA TYR A 90 -10.53 -5.18 -9.36
C TYR A 90 -9.47 -5.81 -10.26
N PHE A 91 -9.45 -7.13 -10.23
CA PHE A 91 -8.63 -7.96 -11.08
C PHE A 91 -9.42 -9.17 -11.58
N SER A 92 -9.08 -9.63 -12.76
CA SER A 92 -9.61 -10.85 -13.33
C SER A 92 -8.51 -11.79 -13.79
N TYR A 93 -8.82 -13.09 -13.73
CA TYR A 93 -7.94 -14.16 -14.14
C TYR A 93 -8.76 -15.31 -14.70
N LYS A 94 -8.24 -15.97 -15.74
CA LYS A 94 -8.82 -17.19 -16.30
C LYS A 94 -7.80 -18.32 -16.20
N ALA A 95 -8.18 -19.42 -15.56
CA ALA A 95 -7.32 -20.58 -15.40
C ALA A 95 -7.08 -21.27 -16.76
N LYS A 96 -5.82 -21.24 -17.22
CA LYS A 96 -5.41 -21.83 -18.50
C LYS A 96 -4.82 -23.23 -18.35
N GLU A 97 -4.07 -23.45 -17.28
CA GLU A 97 -3.30 -24.67 -17.05
C GLU A 97 -3.46 -25.15 -15.61
N SER A 98 -3.47 -26.47 -15.42
CA SER A 98 -3.48 -27.07 -14.10
C SER A 98 -2.13 -26.90 -13.42
N GLY A 99 -2.12 -26.57 -12.12
CA GLY A 99 -0.88 -26.45 -11.37
C GLY A 99 -1.09 -25.71 -10.06
N THR A 100 0.00 -25.49 -9.33
CA THR A 100 0.04 -24.57 -8.18
C THR A 100 0.96 -23.42 -8.55
N TYR A 101 0.42 -22.21 -8.46
CA TYR A 101 1.10 -20.99 -8.88
C TYR A 101 1.08 -19.98 -7.74
N GLU A 102 2.14 -19.19 -7.63
CA GLU A 102 2.20 -18.06 -6.70
C GLU A 102 2.33 -16.74 -7.47
N THR A 103 1.47 -15.79 -7.13
CA THR A 103 1.42 -14.47 -7.77
C THR A 103 1.10 -13.42 -6.72
N LYS A 104 1.73 -12.25 -6.86
CA LYS A 104 1.62 -11.12 -5.94
C LYS A 104 1.13 -9.91 -6.72
N ILE A 105 0.20 -9.18 -6.10
CA ILE A 105 -0.38 -7.91 -6.57
C ILE A 105 0.01 -6.84 -5.57
#